data_AF-A0A2A9GJH5-F1
#
_entry.id   AF-A0A2A9GJH5-F1
#
_cell.length_a   1.000
_cell.length_b   1.000
_cell.length_c   1.000
_cell.angle_alpha   90.00
_cell.angle_beta   90.00
_cell.angle_gamma   90.00
#
_symmetry.space_group_name_H-M   'P 1'
#
loop_
_entity.id
_entity.type
_entity.pdbx_description
1 polymer ?
#
loop_
_entity_poly.entity_id
_entity_poly.type
_entity_poly.pdbx_seq_one_letter_code
_entity_poly.pdbx_strand_id
1 'polypeptide(L)'
;MCFRNAVGFFEKGHSYLQTADFVARGVEAGNLKLNFDDPVDFLYAHSLELMLKGCLLLDDPAANPNEYGHDTLRLFDEVLSRKFGGKILGAACENLRNNWKSHLRKARDIYALKFDVDETALSELGIASNAEIGEALPSLRKQVSWIAERNRASGGKFRYPVNENYRRQIVDAFGIRMDVVRSSISWGCADIYHGFRRLCSEGDHE
;
A
#
# COMPACT_ATOMS: atom_id res chain seq x y z
N MET A 1 25.82 -6.09 11.85
CA MET A 1 24.53 -6.82 11.88
C MET A 1 24.37 -7.55 10.54
N CYS A 2 24.00 -8.85 10.49
CA CYS A 2 23.98 -9.59 9.21
C CYS A 2 22.61 -9.47 8.53
N PHE A 3 22.43 -8.47 7.65
CA PHE A 3 21.17 -8.22 6.93
C PHE A 3 20.98 -9.06 5.66
N ARG A 4 21.91 -9.97 5.33
CA ARG A 4 21.95 -10.64 4.01
C ARG A 4 20.64 -11.32 3.63
N ASN A 5 19.99 -11.98 4.58
CA ASN A 5 18.71 -12.66 4.33
C ASN A 5 17.56 -11.66 4.12
N ALA A 6 17.51 -10.59 4.91
CA ALA A 6 16.49 -9.54 4.78
C ALA A 6 16.59 -8.78 3.45
N VAL A 7 17.80 -8.47 3.00
CA VAL A 7 18.07 -7.76 1.72
C VAL A 7 17.40 -8.47 0.55
N GLY A 8 17.55 -9.80 0.45
CA GLY A 8 16.96 -10.58 -0.64
C GLY A 8 15.43 -10.46 -0.70
N PHE A 9 14.77 -10.38 0.46
CA PHE A 9 13.32 -10.17 0.53
C PHE A 9 12.91 -8.77 0.10
N PHE A 10 13.62 -7.73 0.53
CA PHE A 10 13.32 -6.34 0.13
C PHE A 10 13.53 -6.10 -1.36
N GLU A 11 14.67 -6.53 -1.91
CA GLU A 11 14.99 -6.32 -3.33
C GLU A 11 14.01 -7.09 -4.24
N LYS A 12 13.68 -8.34 -3.86
CA LYS A 12 12.65 -9.10 -4.58
C LYS A 12 11.29 -8.42 -4.46
N GLY A 13 10.89 -8.01 -3.25
CA GLY A 13 9.63 -7.28 -3.04
C GLY A 13 9.54 -6.02 -3.90
N HIS A 14 10.62 -5.23 -3.95
CA HIS A 14 10.69 -4.03 -4.78
C HIS A 14 10.56 -4.32 -6.27
N SER A 15 11.18 -5.41 -6.77
CA SER A 15 11.01 -5.83 -8.16
C SER A 15 9.56 -6.19 -8.50
N TYR A 16 8.85 -6.87 -7.58
CA TYR A 16 7.41 -7.13 -7.73
C TYR A 16 6.58 -5.86 -7.72
N LEU A 17 6.90 -4.89 -6.85
CA LEU A 17 6.25 -3.58 -6.81
C LEU A 17 6.40 -2.84 -8.14
N GLN A 18 7.64 -2.73 -8.65
CA GLN A 18 7.91 -2.06 -9.92
C GLN A 18 7.14 -2.71 -11.08
N THR A 19 7.06 -4.04 -11.07
CA THR A 19 6.29 -4.79 -12.06
C THR A 19 4.80 -4.51 -11.92
N ALA A 20 4.25 -4.51 -10.71
CA ALA A 20 2.86 -4.16 -10.44
C ALA A 20 2.51 -2.75 -10.96
N ASP A 21 3.33 -1.75 -10.61
CA ASP A 21 3.11 -0.36 -11.02
C ASP A 21 3.26 -0.17 -12.54
N PHE A 22 4.15 -0.93 -13.18
CA PHE A 22 4.28 -0.93 -14.64
C PHE A 22 3.02 -1.48 -15.32
N VAL A 23 2.55 -2.66 -14.87
CA VAL A 23 1.36 -3.30 -15.45
C VAL A 23 0.11 -2.46 -15.19
N ALA A 24 -0.08 -1.96 -13.97
CA ALA A 24 -1.22 -1.12 -13.59
C ALA A 24 -1.32 0.13 -14.49
N ARG A 25 -0.23 0.88 -14.64
CA ARG A 25 -0.19 2.06 -15.53
C ARG A 25 -0.41 1.70 -16.99
N GLY A 26 0.10 0.55 -17.44
CA GLY A 26 -0.13 0.05 -18.79
C GLY A 26 -1.62 -0.24 -19.06
N VAL A 27 -2.33 -0.80 -18.07
CA VAL A 27 -3.77 -1.03 -18.14
C VAL A 27 -4.55 0.29 -18.10
N GLU A 28 -4.22 1.20 -17.19
CA GLU A 28 -4.87 2.51 -17.07
C GLU A 28 -4.70 3.36 -18.34
N ALA A 29 -3.54 3.30 -18.99
CA ALA A 29 -3.27 3.99 -20.24
C ALA A 29 -3.89 3.30 -21.48
N GLY A 30 -4.51 2.12 -21.32
CA GLY A 30 -5.05 1.33 -22.43
C GLY A 30 -4.00 0.64 -23.31
N ASN A 31 -2.72 0.68 -22.90
CA ASN A 31 -1.60 0.03 -23.61
C ASN A 31 -1.55 -1.48 -23.37
N LEU A 32 -2.08 -1.94 -22.23
CA LEU A 32 -2.21 -3.35 -21.88
C LEU A 32 -3.69 -3.68 -21.69
N LYS A 33 -4.13 -4.80 -22.23
CA LYS A 33 -5.48 -5.34 -22.00
C LYS A 33 -5.35 -6.62 -21.19
N LEU A 34 -5.84 -6.59 -19.96
CA LEU A 34 -6.02 -7.77 -19.14
C LEU A 34 -7.50 -8.20 -19.19
N ASN A 35 -7.75 -9.50 -19.20
CA ASN A 35 -9.11 -10.02 -19.10
C ASN A 35 -9.70 -9.81 -17.70
N PHE A 36 -8.84 -9.66 -16.69
CA PHE A 36 -9.20 -9.41 -15.29
C PHE A 36 -8.01 -8.77 -14.57
N ASP A 37 -8.29 -8.10 -13.47
CA ASP A 37 -7.34 -7.25 -12.74
C ASP A 37 -6.48 -8.00 -11.70
N ASP A 38 -6.82 -9.25 -11.39
CA ASP A 38 -6.19 -10.05 -10.34
C ASP A 38 -4.67 -10.23 -10.48
N PRO A 39 -4.06 -10.29 -11.68
CA PRO A 39 -2.61 -10.41 -11.80
C PRO A 39 -1.88 -9.21 -11.20
N VAL A 40 -2.43 -8.01 -11.33
CA VAL A 40 -1.84 -6.79 -10.74
C VAL A 40 -1.96 -6.84 -9.22
N ASP A 41 -3.12 -7.23 -8.71
CA ASP A 41 -3.39 -7.30 -7.28
C ASP A 41 -2.52 -8.39 -6.61
N PHE A 42 -2.27 -9.50 -7.31
CA PHE A 42 -1.32 -10.53 -6.88
C PHE A 42 0.12 -10.00 -6.77
N LEU A 43 0.59 -9.22 -7.75
CA LEU A 43 1.94 -8.65 -7.71
C LEU A 43 2.10 -7.69 -6.52
N TYR A 44 1.10 -6.84 -6.26
CA TYR A 44 1.09 -5.98 -5.07
C TYR A 44 1.06 -6.78 -3.77
N ALA A 45 0.23 -7.82 -3.69
CA ALA A 45 0.15 -8.71 -2.54
C ALA A 45 1.50 -9.37 -2.23
N HIS A 46 2.16 -9.89 -3.26
CA HIS A 46 3.44 -10.57 -3.11
C HIS A 46 4.58 -9.60 -2.78
N SER A 47 4.57 -8.40 -3.36
CA SER A 47 5.49 -7.33 -2.97
C SER A 47 5.41 -7.05 -1.47
N LEU A 48 4.19 -6.79 -0.96
CA LEU A 48 3.98 -6.50 0.45
C LEU A 48 4.42 -7.67 1.34
N GLU A 49 4.02 -8.90 1.00
CA GLU A 49 4.40 -10.09 1.75
C GLU A 49 5.93 -10.23 1.87
N LEU A 50 6.65 -10.08 0.77
CA LEU A 50 8.10 -10.16 0.75
C LEU A 50 8.74 -9.07 1.60
N MET A 51 8.28 -7.82 1.48
CA MET A 51 8.83 -6.72 2.27
C MET A 51 8.56 -6.89 3.77
N LEU A 52 7.38 -7.38 4.17
CA LEU A 52 7.09 -7.69 5.58
C LEU A 52 7.96 -8.85 6.10
N LYS A 53 8.23 -9.88 5.29
CA LYS A 53 9.19 -10.94 5.64
C LYS A 53 10.60 -10.38 5.80
N GLY A 54 10.99 -9.44 4.95
CA GLY A 54 12.23 -8.67 5.09
C GLY A 54 12.30 -7.93 6.43
N CYS A 55 11.24 -7.20 6.79
CA CYS A 55 11.13 -6.50 8.07
C CYS A 55 11.25 -7.45 9.27
N LEU A 56 10.61 -8.62 9.24
CA LEU A 56 10.72 -9.63 10.30
C LEU A 56 12.18 -10.06 10.49
N LEU A 57 12.89 -10.32 9.39
CA LEU A 57 14.29 -10.75 9.40
C LEU A 57 15.29 -9.66 9.81
N LEU A 58 14.89 -8.37 9.77
CA LEU A 58 15.71 -7.30 10.34
C LEU A 58 15.82 -7.42 11.87
N ASP A 59 14.73 -7.82 12.52
CA ASP A 59 14.67 -7.98 13.97
C ASP A 59 15.12 -9.36 14.44
N ASP A 60 14.78 -10.41 13.68
CA ASP A 60 15.13 -11.80 13.99
C ASP A 60 15.66 -12.52 12.74
N PRO A 61 16.98 -12.48 12.49
CA PRO A 61 17.59 -13.13 11.33
C PRO A 61 17.44 -14.66 11.30
N ALA A 62 17.09 -15.29 12.43
CA ALA A 62 16.88 -16.72 12.56
C ALA A 62 15.41 -17.12 12.40
N ALA A 63 14.48 -16.16 12.36
CA ALA A 63 13.07 -16.43 12.13
C ALA A 63 12.87 -17.17 10.80
N ASN A 64 11.90 -18.08 10.78
CA ASN A 64 11.46 -18.75 9.57
C ASN A 64 10.28 -17.97 8.96
N PRO A 65 10.51 -17.09 7.96
CA PRO A 65 9.43 -16.27 7.39
C PRO A 65 8.34 -17.10 6.70
N ASN A 66 8.60 -18.37 6.38
CA ASN A 66 7.63 -19.26 5.76
C ASN A 66 6.54 -19.76 6.72
N GLU A 67 6.72 -19.63 8.04
CA GLU A 67 5.69 -19.99 9.03
C GLU A 67 4.43 -19.14 8.92
N TYR A 68 4.56 -17.93 8.39
CA TYR A 68 3.43 -17.04 8.12
C TYR A 68 2.73 -17.40 6.80
N GLY A 69 3.33 -18.24 5.95
CA GLY A 69 2.81 -18.58 4.62
C GLY A 69 2.47 -17.32 3.82
N HIS A 70 1.19 -17.22 3.45
CA HIS A 70 0.57 -16.07 2.76
C HIS A 70 -0.41 -15.28 3.66
N ASP A 71 -0.38 -15.49 4.98
CA ASP A 71 -1.18 -14.73 5.95
C ASP A 71 -0.54 -13.36 6.21
N THR A 72 -0.64 -12.48 5.22
CA THR A 72 -0.01 -11.16 5.21
C THR A 72 -0.51 -10.27 6.35
N LEU A 73 -1.76 -10.44 6.81
CA LEU A 73 -2.30 -9.67 7.93
C LEU A 73 -1.66 -10.07 9.26
N ARG A 74 -1.55 -11.38 9.53
CA ARG A 74 -0.84 -11.86 10.71
C ARG A 74 0.62 -11.41 10.72
N LEU A 75 1.28 -11.50 9.56
CA LEU A 75 2.67 -11.03 9.41
C LEU A 75 2.80 -9.51 9.61
N PHE A 76 1.83 -8.73 9.14
CA PHE A 76 1.79 -7.28 9.34
C PHE A 76 1.71 -6.93 10.83
N ASP A 77 0.77 -7.54 11.55
CA ASP A 77 0.58 -7.29 12.99
C ASP A 77 1.82 -7.73 13.80
N GLU A 78 2.45 -8.84 13.41
CA GLU A 78 3.71 -9.28 13.98
C GLU A 78 4.81 -8.22 13.79
N VAL A 79 5.08 -7.81 12.54
CA VAL A 79 6.15 -6.85 12.22
C VAL A 79 5.94 -5.54 12.95
N LEU A 80 4.70 -5.07 13.08
CA LEU A 80 4.38 -3.82 13.78
C LEU A 80 4.81 -3.85 15.26
N SER A 81 4.85 -5.03 15.88
CA SER A 81 5.30 -5.22 17.27
C SER A 81 6.83 -5.31 17.43
N ARG A 82 7.58 -5.38 16.32
CA ARG A 82 9.05 -5.53 16.31
C ARG A 82 9.77 -4.17 16.35
N LYS A 83 11.06 -4.17 16.68
CA LYS A 83 11.81 -2.92 16.94
C LYS A 83 12.19 -2.19 15.65
N PHE A 84 12.87 -2.85 14.72
CA PHE A 84 13.35 -2.24 13.49
C PHE A 84 12.27 -2.28 12.39
N GLY A 85 11.73 -3.47 12.13
CA GLY A 85 10.63 -3.68 11.20
C GLY A 85 9.38 -2.88 11.58
N GLY A 86 9.05 -2.82 12.88
CA GLY A 86 7.89 -2.05 13.35
C GLY A 86 8.07 -0.53 13.20
N LYS A 87 9.29 0.00 13.36
CA LYS A 87 9.59 1.41 13.06
C LYS A 87 9.39 1.73 11.57
N ILE A 88 9.92 0.89 10.69
CA ILE A 88 9.77 1.06 9.23
C ILE A 88 8.29 0.99 8.84
N LEU A 89 7.57 -0.03 9.32
CA LEU A 89 6.16 -0.23 9.00
C LEU A 89 5.26 0.87 9.60
N GLY A 90 5.56 1.33 10.81
CA GLY A 90 4.86 2.43 11.47
C GLY A 90 5.00 3.74 10.68
N ALA A 91 6.22 4.07 10.24
CA ALA A 91 6.47 5.22 9.39
C ALA A 91 5.72 5.12 8.04
N ALA A 92 5.70 3.94 7.42
CA ALA A 92 4.93 3.72 6.19
C ALA A 92 3.41 3.91 6.40
N CYS A 93 2.86 3.49 7.54
CA CYS A 93 1.45 3.74 7.87
C CYS A 93 1.14 5.25 8.02
N GLU A 94 2.04 6.00 8.67
CA GLU A 94 1.90 7.44 8.85
C GLU A 94 2.02 8.19 7.52
N ASN A 95 3.05 7.86 6.73
CA ASN A 95 3.28 8.44 5.41
C ASN A 95 2.10 8.17 4.47
N LEU A 96 1.54 6.96 4.50
CA LEU A 96 0.33 6.64 3.73
C LEU A 96 -0.82 7.61 4.06
N ARG A 97 -1.08 7.84 5.36
CA ARG A 97 -2.13 8.75 5.81
C ARG A 97 -1.84 10.18 5.32
N ASN A 98 -0.59 10.62 5.40
CA ASN A 98 -0.17 11.93 4.90
C ASN A 98 -0.30 12.07 3.38
N ASN A 99 0.02 11.01 2.62
CA ASN A 99 -0.08 10.98 1.17
C ASN A 99 -1.54 11.10 0.70
N TRP A 100 -2.45 10.33 1.30
CA TRP A 100 -3.88 10.46 1.03
C TRP A 100 -4.41 11.84 1.41
N LYS A 101 -4.07 12.33 2.60
CA LYS A 101 -4.47 13.67 3.05
C LYS A 101 -4.02 14.76 2.09
N SER A 102 -2.77 14.70 1.64
CA SER A 102 -2.19 15.65 0.68
C SER A 102 -2.88 15.57 -0.68
N HIS A 103 -3.04 14.36 -1.24
CA HIS A 103 -3.71 14.15 -2.52
C HIS A 103 -5.16 14.64 -2.54
N LEU A 104 -5.96 14.27 -1.54
CA LEU A 104 -7.37 14.63 -1.48
C LEU A 104 -7.57 16.14 -1.28
N ARG A 105 -6.75 16.77 -0.44
CA ARG A 105 -6.79 18.23 -0.26
C ARG A 105 -6.41 18.96 -1.53
N LYS A 106 -5.31 18.55 -2.17
CA LYS A 106 -4.88 19.15 -3.45
C LYS A 106 -5.96 18.99 -4.53
N ALA A 107 -6.56 17.80 -4.65
CA ALA A 107 -7.64 17.55 -5.61
C ALA A 107 -8.87 18.42 -5.32
N ARG A 108 -9.28 18.50 -4.04
CA ARG A 108 -10.36 19.38 -3.59
C ARG A 108 -10.08 20.84 -3.92
N ASP A 109 -8.91 21.35 -3.59
CA ASP A 109 -8.58 22.76 -3.80
C ASP A 109 -8.60 23.12 -5.29
N ILE A 110 -8.06 22.24 -6.15
CA ILE A 110 -8.17 22.38 -7.61
C ILE A 110 -9.62 22.34 -8.09
N TYR A 111 -10.44 21.47 -7.50
CA TYR A 111 -11.87 21.37 -7.82
C TYR A 111 -12.63 22.63 -7.40
N ALA A 112 -12.37 23.14 -6.19
CA ALA A 112 -12.98 24.33 -5.61
C ALA A 112 -12.72 25.60 -6.44
N LEU A 113 -11.52 25.74 -7.02
CA LEU A 113 -11.17 26.85 -7.92
C LEU A 113 -12.11 27.00 -9.12
N LYS A 114 -12.88 25.97 -9.48
CA LYS A 114 -13.86 26.02 -10.59
C LYS A 114 -15.13 26.79 -10.24
N PHE A 115 -15.40 27.00 -8.95
CA PHE A 115 -16.68 27.56 -8.49
C PHE A 115 -16.58 29.05 -8.14
N ASP A 116 -15.37 29.60 -7.97
CA ASP A 116 -15.13 31.00 -7.61
C ASP A 116 -15.93 31.46 -6.38
N VAL A 117 -15.97 30.62 -5.34
CA VAL A 117 -16.70 30.87 -4.09
C VAL A 117 -15.80 30.79 -2.86
N ASP A 118 -16.22 31.42 -1.76
CA ASP A 118 -15.51 31.35 -0.47
C ASP A 118 -15.68 29.99 0.25
N GLU A 119 -14.91 29.79 1.33
CA GLU A 119 -14.86 28.51 2.06
C GLU A 119 -16.20 28.12 2.70
N THR A 120 -17.05 29.09 3.04
CA THR A 120 -18.38 28.85 3.62
C THR A 120 -19.30 28.27 2.54
N ALA A 121 -19.29 28.87 1.36
CA ALA A 121 -20.03 28.40 0.20
C ALA A 121 -19.53 27.03 -0.32
N LEU A 122 -18.23 26.69 -0.15
CA LEU A 122 -17.73 25.35 -0.49
C LEU A 122 -18.42 24.26 0.34
N SER A 123 -18.66 24.50 1.64
CA SER A 123 -19.38 23.55 2.49
C SER A 123 -20.84 23.37 2.05
N GLU A 124 -21.49 24.45 1.63
CA GLU A 124 -22.87 24.41 1.10
C GLU A 124 -22.96 23.65 -0.23
N LEU A 125 -21.90 23.67 -1.03
CA LEU A 125 -21.74 22.87 -2.25
C LEU A 125 -21.37 21.41 -1.98
N GLY A 126 -21.30 20.99 -0.71
CA GLY A 126 -20.94 19.63 -0.30
C GLY A 126 -19.47 19.28 -0.51
N ILE A 127 -18.60 20.28 -0.61
CA ILE A 127 -17.15 20.06 -0.75
C ILE A 127 -16.56 19.81 0.63
N ALA A 128 -15.96 18.62 0.81
CA ALA A 128 -15.50 18.18 2.13
C ALA A 128 -14.40 19.07 2.72
N SER A 129 -14.54 19.38 4.00
CA SER A 129 -13.59 20.11 4.83
C SER A 129 -12.30 19.32 5.10
N ASN A 130 -11.30 20.02 5.64
CA ASN A 130 -10.04 19.41 6.06
C ASN A 130 -10.19 18.36 7.17
N ALA A 131 -11.23 18.50 8.01
CA ALA A 131 -11.56 17.57 9.08
C ALA A 131 -12.19 16.30 8.52
N GLU A 132 -13.22 16.44 7.67
CA GLU A 132 -13.92 15.33 7.02
C GLU A 132 -12.96 14.46 6.18
N ILE A 133 -12.09 15.10 5.39
CA ILE A 133 -11.03 14.39 4.65
C ILE A 133 -10.15 13.60 5.62
N GLY A 134 -9.79 14.19 6.76
CA GLY A 134 -8.90 13.59 7.75
C GLY A 134 -9.50 12.37 8.48
N GLU A 135 -10.81 12.36 8.68
CA GLU A 135 -11.55 11.26 9.31
C GLU A 135 -11.76 10.10 8.35
N ALA A 136 -11.97 10.38 7.06
CA ALA A 136 -12.23 9.39 6.03
C ALA A 136 -10.96 8.71 5.44
N LEU A 137 -9.77 9.02 5.96
CA LEU A 137 -8.52 8.53 5.36
C LEU A 137 -8.38 7.00 5.44
N PRO A 138 -7.96 6.34 4.34
CA PRO A 138 -7.65 4.92 4.36
C PRO A 138 -6.52 4.58 5.35
N SER A 139 -6.62 3.42 6.00
CA SER A 139 -5.53 2.85 6.81
C SER A 139 -4.85 1.71 6.08
N LEU A 140 -3.51 1.61 6.18
CA LEU A 140 -2.74 0.57 5.52
C LEU A 140 -3.22 -0.83 5.96
N ARG A 141 -3.36 -1.04 7.28
CA ARG A 141 -3.82 -2.32 7.85
C ARG A 141 -5.15 -2.80 7.27
N LYS A 142 -6.11 -1.89 7.01
CA LYS A 142 -7.39 -2.27 6.38
C LYS A 142 -7.20 -2.77 4.95
N GLN A 143 -6.30 -2.16 4.20
CA GLN A 143 -5.98 -2.61 2.83
C GLN A 143 -5.16 -3.91 2.84
N VAL A 144 -4.27 -4.09 3.82
CA VAL A 144 -3.58 -5.38 4.03
C VAL A 144 -4.56 -6.49 4.35
N SER A 145 -5.56 -6.24 5.20
CA SER A 145 -6.63 -7.20 5.48
C SER A 145 -7.37 -7.63 4.20
N TRP A 146 -7.69 -6.66 3.33
CA TRP A 146 -8.36 -6.93 2.06
C TRP A 146 -7.51 -7.83 1.14
N ILE A 147 -6.19 -7.60 1.07
CA ILE A 147 -5.27 -8.44 0.30
C ILE A 147 -5.08 -9.81 0.95
N ALA A 148 -4.92 -9.87 2.27
CA ALA A 148 -4.66 -11.11 3.00
C ALA A 148 -5.82 -12.11 2.84
N GLU A 149 -7.07 -11.64 2.89
CA GLU A 149 -8.25 -12.47 2.61
C GLU A 149 -8.16 -13.17 1.24
N ARG A 150 -7.53 -12.52 0.26
CA ARG A 150 -7.38 -13.04 -1.10
C ARG A 150 -6.14 -13.89 -1.30
N ASN A 151 -5.08 -13.62 -0.54
CA ASN A 151 -3.80 -14.33 -0.64
C ASN A 151 -3.77 -15.65 0.17
N ARG A 152 -4.59 -15.78 1.23
CA ARG A 152 -4.51 -16.87 2.23
C ARG A 152 -4.89 -18.27 1.73
N ALA A 153 -5.64 -18.42 0.64
CA ALA A 153 -6.03 -19.75 0.12
C ALA A 153 -4.87 -20.40 -0.68
N SER A 154 -4.68 -21.72 -0.61
CA SER A 154 -3.73 -22.50 -1.42
C SER A 154 -4.08 -22.48 -2.91
N GLY A 155 -3.89 -21.33 -3.54
CA GLY A 155 -4.50 -20.97 -4.81
C GLY A 155 -4.83 -19.48 -4.90
N GLY A 156 -5.18 -18.83 -3.80
CA GLY A 156 -5.59 -17.44 -3.74
C GLY A 156 -6.88 -17.16 -4.52
N LYS A 157 -7.69 -16.22 -4.03
CA LYS A 157 -8.79 -15.66 -4.84
C LYS A 157 -8.28 -14.99 -6.12
N PHE A 158 -6.99 -14.67 -6.19
CA PHE A 158 -6.35 -14.11 -7.39
C PHE A 158 -6.23 -15.08 -8.58
N ARG A 159 -6.39 -16.40 -8.38
CA ARG A 159 -6.29 -17.39 -9.48
C ARG A 159 -7.60 -17.64 -10.20
N TYR A 160 -8.73 -17.22 -9.64
CA TYR A 160 -10.05 -17.50 -10.19
C TYR A 160 -10.80 -16.18 -10.35
N PRO A 161 -11.48 -15.94 -11.48
CA PRO A 161 -12.41 -14.82 -11.59
C PRO A 161 -13.52 -15.05 -10.56
N VAL A 162 -13.43 -14.35 -9.43
CA VAL A 162 -14.37 -14.59 -8.33
C VAL A 162 -15.65 -13.77 -8.60
N ASN A 163 -16.76 -14.48 -8.83
CA ASN A 163 -18.06 -13.90 -9.22
C ASN A 163 -18.86 -13.25 -8.06
N GLU A 164 -18.28 -13.05 -6.87
CA GLU A 164 -19.01 -12.33 -5.81
C GLU A 164 -18.94 -10.81 -6.07
N ASN A 165 -19.82 -10.05 -5.42
CA ASN A 165 -19.88 -8.58 -5.51
C ASN A 165 -18.64 -7.91 -4.89
N TYR A 166 -17.46 -8.16 -5.46
CA TYR A 166 -16.21 -7.59 -5.03
C TYR A 166 -16.05 -6.21 -5.64
N ARG A 167 -16.25 -5.19 -4.81
CA ARG A 167 -15.93 -3.82 -5.19
C ARG A 167 -14.66 -3.41 -4.47
N ARG A 168 -13.62 -3.10 -5.24
CA ARG A 168 -12.48 -2.35 -4.70
C ARG A 168 -13.01 -1.02 -4.19
N GLN A 169 -12.48 -0.59 -3.06
CA GLN A 169 -12.79 0.74 -2.56
C GLN A 169 -12.19 1.74 -3.55
N ILE A 170 -13.05 2.52 -4.19
CA ILE A 170 -12.66 3.61 -5.09
C ILE A 170 -12.95 4.92 -4.37
N VAL A 171 -11.99 5.83 -4.39
CA VAL A 171 -12.27 7.24 -4.14
C VAL A 171 -12.71 7.84 -5.46
N ASP A 172 -13.93 8.34 -5.53
CA ASP A 172 -14.47 9.09 -6.66
C ASP A 172 -14.98 10.43 -6.11
N ALA A 173 -14.08 11.42 -6.06
CA ALA A 173 -14.32 12.71 -5.43
C ALA A 173 -13.44 13.78 -6.08
N PHE A 174 -13.88 15.03 -6.09
CA PHE A 174 -13.07 16.18 -6.57
C PHE A 174 -12.51 16.01 -7.99
N GLY A 175 -13.19 15.26 -8.85
CA GLY A 175 -12.75 14.97 -10.22
C GLY A 175 -11.58 13.98 -10.32
N ILE A 176 -11.23 13.29 -9.24
CA ILE A 176 -10.29 12.17 -9.25
C ILE A 176 -11.02 10.85 -9.01
N ARG A 177 -10.54 9.79 -9.66
CA ARG A 177 -11.00 8.41 -9.46
C ARG A 177 -9.79 7.52 -9.20
N MET A 178 -9.64 7.04 -7.96
CA MET A 178 -8.46 6.29 -7.52
C MET A 178 -8.82 5.00 -6.81
N ASP A 179 -8.09 3.94 -7.08
CA ASP A 179 -8.18 2.67 -6.37
C ASP A 179 -7.46 2.77 -5.01
N VAL A 180 -8.22 2.64 -3.92
CA VAL A 180 -7.69 2.81 -2.57
C VAL A 180 -6.74 1.69 -2.20
N VAL A 181 -7.04 0.46 -2.58
CA VAL A 181 -6.24 -0.71 -2.23
C VAL A 181 -4.89 -0.62 -2.93
N ARG A 182 -4.90 -0.48 -4.27
CA ARG A 182 -3.66 -0.44 -5.06
C ARG A 182 -2.78 0.72 -4.67
N SER A 183 -3.33 1.93 -4.58
CA SER A 183 -2.55 3.12 -4.21
C SER A 183 -1.95 2.97 -2.82
N SER A 184 -2.72 2.46 -1.85
CA SER A 184 -2.22 2.33 -0.49
C SER A 184 -1.13 1.28 -0.34
N ILE A 185 -1.25 0.16 -1.06
CA ILE A 185 -0.26 -0.91 -1.01
C ILE A 185 1.00 -0.51 -1.78
N SER A 186 0.84 0.14 -2.94
CA SER A 186 1.96 0.69 -3.70
C SER A 186 2.78 1.69 -2.86
N TRP A 187 2.13 2.72 -2.30
CA TRP A 187 2.79 3.72 -1.45
C TRP A 187 3.39 3.10 -0.19
N GLY A 188 2.64 2.22 0.50
CA GLY A 188 3.14 1.54 1.69
C GLY A 188 4.37 0.69 1.42
N CYS A 189 4.41 -0.07 0.32
CA CYS A 189 5.58 -0.85 -0.08
C CYS A 189 6.76 0.05 -0.45
N ALA A 190 6.53 1.13 -1.18
CA ALA A 190 7.58 2.10 -1.51
C ALA A 190 8.21 2.69 -0.25
N ASP A 191 7.39 3.12 0.71
CA ASP A 191 7.86 3.68 1.99
C ASP A 191 8.62 2.64 2.83
N ILE A 192 8.14 1.38 2.89
CA ILE A 192 8.85 0.29 3.58
C ILE A 192 10.24 0.09 2.95
N TYR A 193 10.32 0.03 1.63
CA TYR A 193 11.58 -0.14 0.92
C TYR A 193 12.53 1.04 1.14
N HIS A 194 12.04 2.28 1.08
CA HIS A 194 12.83 3.46 1.39
C HIS A 194 13.34 3.47 2.83
N GLY A 195 12.51 3.08 3.80
CA GLY A 195 12.90 2.92 5.20
C GLY A 195 14.03 1.91 5.37
N PHE A 196 13.95 0.77 4.69
CA PHE A 196 15.02 -0.22 4.66
C PHE A 196 16.32 0.34 4.04
N ARG A 197 16.24 0.99 2.87
CA ARG A 197 17.43 1.56 2.20
C ARG A 197 18.13 2.61 3.07
N ARG A 198 17.37 3.43 3.79
CA ARG A 198 17.89 4.41 4.74
C ARG A 198 18.64 3.74 5.89
N LEU A 199 18.06 2.69 6.47
CA LEU A 199 18.70 1.90 7.52
C LEU A 199 20.04 1.31 7.05
N CYS A 200 20.10 0.79 5.82
CA CYS A 200 21.35 0.30 5.25
C CYS A 200 22.41 1.40 5.07
N SER A 201 22.02 2.58 4.58
CA SER A 201 22.98 3.69 4.41
C SER A 201 23.50 4.26 5.72
N GLU A 202 22.70 4.24 6.79
CA GLU A 202 23.11 4.71 8.11
C GLU A 202 24.03 3.69 8.81
N GLY A 203 23.85 2.38 8.54
CA GLY A 203 24.66 1.30 9.11
C GLY A 203 26.05 1.11 8.51
N ASP A 204 26.38 1.79 7.41
CA ASP A 204 27.74 1.77 6.80
C ASP A 204 28.72 2.77 7.47
N HIS A 205 28.26 3.48 8.51
CA HIS A 205 29.02 4.52 9.23
C HIS A 205 29.37 4.16 10.69
N GLU A 206 29.05 2.95 11.15
CA GLU A 206 29.45 2.38 12.45
C GLU A 206 30.44 1.22 12.28
#